data_AF-A0A2J8Q4H8-F1
#
_entry.id   AF-A0A2J8Q4H8-F1
#
_cell.length_a   1.000
_cell.length_b   1.000
_cell.length_c   1.000
_cell.angle_alpha   90.00
_cell.angle_beta   90.00
_cell.angle_gamma   90.00
#
_symmetry.space_group_name_H-M   'P 1'
#
loop_
_entity.id
_entity.type
_entity.pdbx_description
1 polymer ?
#
loop_
_entity_poly.entity_id
_entity_poly.type
_entity_poly.pdbx_seq_one_letter_code
_entity_poly.pdbx_strand_id
1 'polypeptide(L)'
;MAAATADPGAGNPQPGDSSGGGAGGGLPSPGEQELSRRLQRLYPAVNQQETPLPRSWSPKDKYNYIGLSQGNLRVHYKGHGKNHKDAASVRATHPIPAACGIYYFEVKIVSKGRDGYMGIGLSAQGVNMNRLPDPTSRNLSSLLQVQQR
;
A
#
# COMPACT_ATOMS: atom_id res chain seq x y z
N MET A 1 31.19 -37.50 39.37
CA MET A 1 32.42 -37.27 38.61
C MET A 1 32.22 -36.04 37.73
N ALA A 2 33.08 -35.05 37.92
CA ALA A 2 33.12 -33.79 37.17
C ALA A 2 34.31 -33.80 36.20
N ALA A 3 34.16 -33.16 35.03
CA ALA A 3 35.18 -32.52 34.18
C ALA A 3 34.48 -32.06 32.88
N ALA A 4 34.33 -30.74 32.62
CA ALA A 4 35.18 -29.87 31.78
C ALA A 4 35.12 -30.26 30.27
N THR A 5 34.87 -29.37 29.31
CA THR A 5 35.70 -28.21 28.93
C THR A 5 34.92 -27.08 28.20
N ALA A 6 35.53 -25.90 28.15
CA ALA A 6 35.06 -24.64 27.57
C ALA A 6 35.47 -24.40 26.08
N ASP A 7 34.81 -23.39 25.48
CA ASP A 7 34.98 -22.62 24.20
C ASP A 7 36.45 -22.18 23.88
N PRO A 8 36.89 -21.56 22.73
CA PRO A 8 36.15 -20.77 21.70
C PRO A 8 36.61 -20.84 20.22
N GLY A 9 35.81 -20.26 19.31
CA GLY A 9 36.32 -19.43 18.21
C GLY A 9 36.32 -19.97 16.77
N ALA A 10 35.44 -19.43 15.94
CA ALA A 10 35.65 -19.15 14.51
C ALA A 10 34.55 -18.14 14.11
N GLY A 11 34.82 -16.87 13.86
CA GLY A 11 35.60 -16.39 12.72
C GLY A 11 34.63 -15.62 11.81
N ASN A 12 34.50 -14.32 12.06
CA ASN A 12 33.77 -13.39 11.21
C ASN A 12 34.69 -12.90 10.09
N PRO A 13 34.28 -12.92 8.82
CA PRO A 13 34.78 -11.99 7.82
C PRO A 13 33.68 -10.98 7.44
N GLN A 14 34.06 -9.71 7.54
CA GLN A 14 33.35 -8.53 7.04
C GLN A 14 33.69 -8.31 5.54
N PRO A 15 33.32 -7.17 4.91
CA PRO A 15 32.29 -7.04 3.88
C PRO A 15 32.84 -6.80 2.47
N GLY A 16 32.00 -7.02 1.46
CA GLY A 16 32.25 -6.70 0.06
C GLY A 16 31.27 -7.52 -0.79
N ASP A 17 30.59 -7.03 -1.82
CA ASP A 17 30.96 -5.95 -2.72
C ASP A 17 29.71 -5.25 -3.29
N SER A 18 29.91 -3.97 -3.51
CA SER A 18 29.18 -3.06 -4.38
C SER A 18 28.61 -3.72 -5.63
N SER A 19 27.30 -3.64 -5.81
CA SER A 19 26.74 -3.47 -7.14
C SER A 19 25.71 -2.34 -7.09
N GLY A 20 26.11 -1.21 -7.67
CA GLY A 20 25.24 -0.08 -7.88
C GLY A 20 24.08 -0.50 -8.76
N GLY A 21 22.89 -0.53 -8.18
CA GLY A 21 21.64 -0.46 -8.93
C GLY A 21 21.32 1.00 -9.12
N GLY A 22 21.77 1.55 -10.25
CA GLY A 22 21.69 2.98 -10.56
C GLY A 22 20.31 3.57 -10.30
N ALA A 23 20.32 4.87 -10.01
CA ALA A 23 19.19 5.74 -10.20
C ALA A 23 18.81 5.71 -11.70
N GLY A 24 18.11 4.65 -12.09
CA GLY A 24 17.48 4.53 -13.38
C GLY A 24 16.35 5.53 -13.41
N GLY A 25 16.65 6.76 -13.82
CA GLY A 25 15.67 7.67 -14.40
C GLY A 25 15.16 7.07 -15.71
N GLY A 26 14.51 5.91 -15.63
CA GLY A 26 13.75 5.35 -16.73
C GLY A 26 12.66 6.34 -17.07
N LEU A 27 12.59 6.72 -18.34
CA LEU A 27 11.47 7.51 -18.85
C LEU A 27 10.16 6.85 -18.37
N PRO A 28 9.25 7.62 -17.75
CA PRO A 28 7.98 7.07 -17.28
C PRO A 28 7.30 6.33 -18.42
N SER A 29 6.70 5.18 -18.12
CA SER A 29 5.98 4.40 -19.12
C SER A 29 4.88 5.27 -19.78
N PRO A 30 4.45 4.98 -21.02
CA PRO A 30 3.42 5.77 -21.68
C PRO A 30 2.15 5.96 -20.82
N GLY A 31 1.76 4.92 -20.07
CA GLY A 31 0.62 4.99 -19.15
C GLY A 31 0.86 5.91 -17.94
N GLU A 32 2.08 5.97 -17.40
CA GLU A 32 2.41 6.89 -16.30
C GLU A 32 2.46 8.35 -16.76
N GLN A 33 2.89 8.59 -18.00
CA GLN A 33 2.87 9.92 -18.62
C GLN A 33 1.44 10.41 -18.80
N GLU A 34 0.56 9.55 -19.34
CA GLU A 34 -0.87 9.86 -19.50
C GLU A 34 -1.54 10.14 -18.15
N LEU A 35 -1.29 9.29 -17.15
CA LEU A 35 -1.80 9.49 -15.80
C LEU A 35 -1.33 10.83 -15.22
N SER A 36 -0.05 11.16 -15.38
CA SER A 36 0.51 12.42 -14.87
C SER A 36 -0.14 13.64 -15.53
N ARG A 37 -0.38 13.60 -16.85
CA ARG A 37 -1.09 14.65 -17.58
C ARG A 37 -2.54 14.79 -17.10
N ARG A 38 -3.23 13.66 -16.90
CA ARG A 38 -4.62 13.64 -16.40
C ARG A 38 -4.71 14.21 -14.99
N LEU A 39 -3.82 13.83 -14.08
CA LEU A 39 -3.77 14.36 -12.72
C LEU A 39 -3.47 15.86 -12.70
N GLN A 40 -2.55 16.34 -13.55
CA GLN A 40 -2.25 17.77 -13.66
C GLN A 40 -3.47 18.58 -14.15
N ARG A 41 -4.28 18.00 -15.05
CA ARG A 41 -5.51 18.63 -15.55
C ARG A 41 -6.63 18.64 -14.50
N LEU A 42 -6.77 17.57 -13.72
CA LEU A 42 -7.81 17.45 -12.69
C LEU A 42 -7.48 18.25 -11.44
N TYR A 43 -6.21 18.28 -11.05
CA TYR A 43 -5.73 18.87 -9.80
C TYR A 43 -4.59 19.88 -10.05
N PRO A 44 -4.85 20.96 -10.81
CA PRO A 44 -3.80 21.91 -11.23
C PRO A 44 -3.16 22.66 -10.06
N ALA A 45 -3.87 22.79 -8.93
CA ALA A 45 -3.38 23.45 -7.72
C ALA A 45 -2.49 22.57 -6.84
N VAL A 46 -2.36 21.27 -7.14
CA VAL A 46 -1.57 20.35 -6.32
C VAL A 46 -0.10 20.37 -6.75
N ASN A 47 0.77 20.80 -5.84
CA ASN A 47 2.20 20.61 -5.99
C ASN A 47 2.59 19.16 -5.65
N GLN A 48 2.78 18.34 -6.68
CA GLN A 48 3.09 16.91 -6.53
C GLN A 48 4.49 16.62 -5.98
N GLN A 49 5.40 17.61 -5.93
CA GLN A 49 6.72 17.45 -5.30
C GLN A 49 6.62 17.52 -3.77
N GLU A 50 5.70 18.33 -3.25
CA GLU A 50 5.47 18.49 -1.81
C GLU A 50 4.38 17.52 -1.30
N THR A 51 3.29 17.40 -2.05
CA THR A 51 2.11 16.61 -1.69
C THR A 51 1.73 15.67 -2.84
N PRO A 52 2.46 14.55 -3.00
CA PRO A 52 2.20 13.61 -4.07
C PRO A 52 0.79 13.02 -3.98
N LEU A 53 0.14 12.88 -5.13
CA LEU A 53 -1.19 12.27 -5.23
C LEU A 53 -1.12 10.74 -5.08
N PRO A 54 -2.15 10.10 -4.51
CA PRO A 54 -2.23 8.65 -4.49
C PRO A 54 -2.41 8.10 -5.91
N ARG A 55 -1.46 7.24 -6.34
CA ARG A 55 -1.44 6.63 -7.68
C ARG A 55 -1.61 5.12 -7.67
N SER A 56 -1.42 4.46 -6.53
CA SER A 56 -1.52 3.01 -6.38
C SER A 56 -1.74 2.61 -4.93
N TRP A 57 -2.07 1.34 -4.70
CA TRP A 57 -2.16 0.75 -3.36
C TRP A 57 -0.77 0.56 -2.75
N SER A 58 -0.64 0.79 -1.45
CA SER A 58 0.64 0.70 -0.76
C SER A 58 1.03 -0.76 -0.53
N PRO A 59 2.22 -1.21 -0.96
CA PRO A 59 2.73 -2.54 -0.64
C PRO A 59 3.15 -2.66 0.84
N LYS A 60 3.42 -1.52 1.49
CA LYS A 60 3.84 -1.44 2.90
C LYS A 60 2.64 -1.28 3.83
N ASP A 61 1.68 -0.45 3.45
CA ASP A 61 0.54 -0.08 4.28
C ASP A 61 -0.70 -0.91 3.91
N LYS A 62 -0.60 -2.21 4.18
CA LYS A 62 -1.63 -3.21 3.90
C LYS A 62 -1.59 -4.35 4.91
N TYR A 63 -2.73 -5.02 5.09
CA TYR A 63 -2.76 -6.24 5.89
C TYR A 63 -2.12 -7.44 5.16
N ASN A 64 -1.70 -8.46 5.92
CA ASN A 64 -1.00 -9.63 5.39
C ASN A 64 -1.85 -10.47 4.43
N TYR A 65 -3.18 -10.45 4.57
CA TYR A 65 -4.12 -11.13 3.69
C TYR A 65 -4.42 -10.38 2.38
N ILE A 66 -3.77 -9.23 2.13
CA ILE A 66 -3.86 -8.53 0.86
C ILE A 66 -2.65 -8.88 -0.03
N GLY A 67 -2.94 -9.35 -1.24
CA GLY A 67 -2.00 -9.43 -2.36
C GLY A 67 -2.20 -8.26 -3.33
N LEU A 68 -1.11 -7.76 -3.90
CA LEU A 68 -1.13 -6.69 -4.91
C LEU A 68 -0.54 -7.20 -6.22
N SER A 69 -1.09 -6.72 -7.35
CA SER A 69 -0.61 -7.03 -8.70
C SER A 69 -0.93 -5.87 -9.65
N GLN A 70 -0.50 -5.96 -10.92
CA GLN A 70 -0.73 -4.94 -11.96
C GLN A 70 -0.26 -3.54 -11.53
N GLY A 71 1.03 -3.42 -11.18
CA GLY A 71 1.59 -2.15 -10.70
C GLY A 71 0.93 -1.65 -9.41
N ASN A 72 0.53 -2.57 -8.52
CA ASN A 72 -0.18 -2.29 -7.28
C ASN A 72 -1.56 -1.62 -7.47
N LEU A 73 -2.22 -1.82 -8.59
CA LEU A 73 -3.59 -1.34 -8.84
C LEU A 73 -4.66 -2.42 -8.61
N ARG A 74 -4.27 -3.70 -8.68
CA ARG A 74 -5.17 -4.83 -8.45
C ARG A 74 -4.94 -5.47 -7.10
N VAL A 75 -6.01 -5.50 -6.30
CA VAL A 75 -6.05 -6.07 -4.95
C VAL A 75 -6.67 -7.46 -5.00
N HIS A 76 -6.03 -8.41 -4.32
CA HIS A 76 -6.52 -9.78 -4.14
C HIS A 76 -6.60 -10.12 -2.67
N TYR A 77 -7.70 -10.74 -2.27
CA TYR A 77 -7.84 -11.30 -0.93
C TYR A 77 -7.30 -12.73 -0.90
N LYS A 78 -6.38 -13.00 0.02
CA LYS A 78 -5.74 -14.32 0.22
C LYS A 78 -5.86 -14.84 1.65
N GLY A 79 -6.78 -14.28 2.44
CA GLY A 79 -7.10 -14.76 3.78
C GLY A 79 -8.03 -15.97 3.76
N HIS A 80 -8.23 -16.60 4.92
CA HIS A 80 -9.14 -17.74 5.07
C HIS A 80 -10.61 -17.35 5.00
N GLY A 81 -10.92 -16.13 5.43
CA GLY A 81 -12.27 -15.56 5.37
C GLY A 81 -13.31 -16.30 6.20
N LYS A 82 -12.98 -16.96 7.31
CA LYS A 82 -13.96 -17.74 8.08
C LYS A 82 -14.86 -16.86 8.95
N ASN A 83 -14.35 -15.71 9.37
CA ASN A 83 -15.08 -14.78 10.23
C ASN A 83 -14.63 -13.33 10.00
N HIS A 84 -15.33 -12.39 10.62
CA HIS A 84 -15.09 -10.95 10.49
C HIS A 84 -13.71 -10.49 11.01
N LYS A 85 -12.94 -11.37 11.68
CA LYS A 85 -11.56 -11.06 12.13
C LYS A 85 -10.55 -11.24 11.01
N ASP A 86 -10.94 -11.92 9.93
CA ASP A 86 -10.13 -12.11 8.73
C ASP A 86 -10.24 -10.93 7.76
N ALA A 87 -10.79 -9.80 8.20
CA ALA A 87 -10.88 -8.57 7.41
C ALA A 87 -9.46 -8.12 7.05
N ALA A 88 -9.30 -7.64 5.81
CA ALA A 88 -8.01 -7.21 5.35
C ALA A 88 -8.16 -5.92 4.56
N SER A 89 -7.40 -4.90 4.93
CA SER A 89 -7.48 -3.60 4.29
C SER A 89 -6.13 -3.17 3.73
N VAL A 90 -6.17 -2.27 2.76
CA VAL A 90 -5.01 -1.62 2.16
C VAL A 90 -5.31 -0.14 1.94
N ARG A 91 -4.33 0.71 2.25
CA ARG A 91 -4.37 2.15 1.96
C ARG A 91 -3.60 2.45 0.68
N ALA A 92 -3.93 3.57 0.04
CA ALA A 92 -3.13 4.13 -1.03
C ALA A 92 -1.73 4.56 -0.53
N THR A 93 -0.80 4.81 -1.46
CA THR A 93 0.58 5.20 -1.14
C THR A 93 0.70 6.54 -0.43
N HIS A 94 -0.22 7.47 -0.68
CA HIS A 94 -0.19 8.83 -0.14
C HIS A 94 -1.60 9.27 0.29
N PRO A 95 -1.71 10.18 1.28
CA PRO A 95 -2.98 10.82 1.60
C PRO A 95 -3.43 11.74 0.46
N ILE A 96 -4.71 12.10 0.47
CA ILE A 96 -5.31 13.03 -0.49
C ILE A 96 -4.91 14.46 -0.10
N PRO A 97 -4.19 15.21 -0.97
CA PRO A 97 -3.82 16.59 -0.68
C PRO A 97 -5.05 17.50 -0.55
N ALA A 98 -5.04 18.39 0.45
CA ALA A 98 -6.12 19.38 0.62
C ALA A 98 -6.28 20.31 -0.59
N ALA A 99 -5.18 20.58 -1.32
CA ALA A 99 -5.17 21.38 -2.54
C ALA A 99 -5.95 20.73 -3.72
N CYS A 100 -6.41 19.49 -3.60
CA CYS A 100 -7.29 18.89 -4.60
C CYS A 100 -8.64 19.61 -4.69
N GLY A 101 -9.13 20.19 -3.58
CA GLY A 101 -10.50 20.67 -3.44
C GLY A 101 -11.51 19.52 -3.44
N ILE A 102 -11.71 18.90 -4.60
CA ILE A 102 -12.52 17.70 -4.78
C ILE A 102 -11.58 16.58 -5.22
N TYR A 103 -11.68 15.39 -4.63
CA TYR A 103 -10.89 14.23 -5.05
C TYR A 103 -11.80 13.08 -5.48
N TYR A 104 -11.44 12.42 -6.57
CA TYR A 104 -12.21 11.32 -7.16
C TYR A 104 -11.34 10.11 -7.46
N PHE A 105 -11.83 8.92 -7.12
CA PHE A 105 -11.25 7.64 -7.48
C PHE A 105 -12.36 6.61 -7.70
N GLU A 106 -12.08 5.64 -8.57
CA GLU A 106 -12.99 4.53 -8.86
C GLU A 106 -12.37 3.19 -8.45
N VAL A 107 -13.22 2.26 -8.03
CA VAL A 107 -12.82 0.87 -7.78
C VAL A 107 -13.72 -0.03 -8.61
N LYS A 108 -13.12 -0.76 -9.54
CA LYS A 108 -13.82 -1.79 -10.33
C LYS A 108 -13.77 -3.12 -9.59
N ILE A 109 -14.94 -3.68 -9.26
CA ILE A 109 -15.04 -5.03 -8.71
C ILE A 109 -14.78 -6.04 -9.83
N VAL A 110 -13.63 -6.73 -9.78
CA VAL A 110 -13.27 -7.76 -10.76
C VAL A 110 -13.98 -9.09 -10.44
N SER A 111 -14.07 -9.44 -9.16
CA SER A 111 -14.80 -10.60 -8.65
C SER A 111 -15.28 -10.32 -7.24
N LYS A 112 -16.50 -10.76 -6.91
CA LYS A 112 -17.02 -10.70 -5.55
C LYS A 112 -16.37 -11.74 -4.61
N GLY A 113 -15.67 -12.73 -5.14
CA GLY A 113 -15.19 -13.87 -4.34
C GLY A 113 -16.35 -14.74 -3.85
N ARG A 114 -16.28 -15.21 -2.60
CA ARG A 114 -17.32 -16.09 -2.03
C ARG A 114 -18.58 -15.29 -1.73
N ASP A 115 -18.45 -14.27 -0.88
CA ASP A 115 -19.61 -13.51 -0.36
C ASP A 115 -19.66 -12.05 -0.82
N GLY A 116 -18.55 -11.49 -1.31
CA GLY A 116 -18.54 -10.09 -1.77
C GLY A 116 -18.54 -9.04 -0.66
N TYR A 117 -18.10 -9.36 0.55
CA TYR A 117 -17.98 -8.38 1.63
C TYR A 117 -16.81 -7.40 1.38
N MET A 118 -17.09 -6.36 0.59
CA MET A 118 -16.11 -5.34 0.22
C MET A 118 -16.57 -3.98 0.76
N GLY A 119 -15.66 -3.24 1.39
CA GLY A 119 -15.83 -1.86 1.82
C GLY A 119 -14.85 -0.97 1.07
N ILE A 120 -15.36 0.09 0.43
CA ILE A 120 -14.56 1.12 -0.22
C ILE A 120 -14.78 2.41 0.56
N GLY A 121 -13.71 3.10 0.91
CA GLY A 121 -13.83 4.34 1.69
C GLY A 121 -12.52 5.09 1.82
N LEU A 122 -12.42 5.87 2.89
CA LEU A 122 -11.25 6.68 3.24
C LEU A 122 -10.82 6.30 4.64
N SER A 123 -9.53 6.35 4.94
CA SER A 123 -9.02 6.19 6.31
C SER A 123 -7.85 7.11 6.59
N ALA A 124 -7.69 7.46 7.86
CA ALA A 124 -6.51 8.13 8.32
C ALA A 124 -5.30 7.19 8.36
N GLN A 125 -4.12 7.79 8.23
CA GLN A 125 -2.86 7.10 8.49
C GLN A 125 -2.83 6.55 9.93
N GLY A 126 -2.33 5.33 10.11
CA GLY A 126 -2.19 4.71 11.44
C GLY A 126 -3.47 4.12 12.04
N VAL A 127 -4.63 4.25 11.37
CA VAL A 127 -5.85 3.54 11.78
C VAL A 127 -5.62 2.04 11.62
N ASN A 128 -6.06 1.27 12.62
CA ASN A 128 -5.95 -0.18 12.61
C ASN A 128 -6.66 -0.73 11.36
N MET A 129 -5.89 -1.43 10.51
CA MET A 129 -6.38 -1.99 9.24
C MET A 129 -7.44 -3.09 9.41
N ASN A 130 -7.73 -3.47 10.65
CA ASN A 130 -8.71 -4.49 11.04
C ASN A 130 -10.03 -3.88 11.58
N ARG A 131 -10.33 -2.61 11.29
CA ARG A 131 -11.58 -1.92 11.65
C ARG A 131 -12.06 -0.97 10.54
N LEU A 132 -13.37 -0.69 10.54
CA LEU A 132 -13.98 0.32 9.67
C LEU A 132 -13.47 1.73 10.02
N PRO A 133 -13.31 2.62 9.03
CA PRO A 133 -12.67 3.92 9.24
C PRO A 133 -13.56 4.98 9.92
N ASP A 134 -12.96 5.78 10.81
CA ASP A 134 -13.57 6.95 11.47
C ASP A 134 -13.36 8.26 10.67
N PRO A 135 -14.33 9.22 10.66
CA PRO A 135 -14.33 10.38 9.75
C PRO A 135 -13.52 11.62 10.19
N THR A 136 -12.85 11.64 11.35
CA THR A 136 -12.31 12.87 11.98
C THR A 136 -10.84 13.23 11.66
N SER A 137 -10.19 12.59 10.70
CA SER A 137 -8.76 12.86 10.44
C SER A 137 -8.48 13.82 9.28
N ARG A 138 -7.48 14.68 9.46
CA ARG A 138 -7.03 15.68 8.48
C ARG A 138 -6.16 15.10 7.34
N ASN A 139 -5.74 13.84 7.44
CA ASN A 139 -4.88 13.17 6.45
C ASN A 139 -5.53 11.85 5.99
N LEU A 140 -6.63 11.98 5.24
CA LEU A 140 -7.34 10.82 4.69
C LEU A 140 -6.62 10.27 3.47
N SER A 141 -6.52 8.95 3.41
CA SER A 141 -6.03 8.19 2.26
C SER A 141 -7.14 7.28 1.77
N SER A 142 -7.19 7.02 0.45
CA SER A 142 -8.12 6.02 -0.09
C SER A 142 -7.86 4.67 0.56
N LEU A 143 -8.92 4.06 1.07
CA LEU A 143 -8.92 2.77 1.73
C LEU A 143 -9.79 1.79 0.93
N LEU A 144 -9.22 0.62 0.63
CA LEU A 144 -9.99 -0.54 0.23
C LEU A 144 -9.91 -1.60 1.32
N GLN A 145 -11.05 -1.96 1.89
CA GLN A 145 -11.21 -3.04 2.85
C GLN A 145 -11.93 -4.21 2.18
N VAL A 146 -11.34 -5.39 2.25
CA VAL A 146 -11.91 -6.63 1.73
C VAL A 146 -12.02 -7.65 2.85
N GLN A 147 -13.20 -8.21 3.02
CA GLN A 147 -13.50 -9.34 3.88
C GLN A 147 -14.12 -10.43 3.01
N GLN A 148 -13.75 -11.68 3.23
CA GLN A 148 -14.59 -12.80 2.81
C GLN A 148 -15.17 -13.36 4.12
N ARG A 149 -16.49 -13.51 4.26
CA ARG A 149 -17.03 -14.50 5.21
C ARG A 149 -17.19 -15.81 4.48
#